data_AF-A0A222TAN5-F1
#
_entry.id   AF-A0A222TAN5-F1
#
_cell.length_a   1.000
_cell.length_b   1.000
_cell.length_c   1.000
_cell.angle_alpha   90.00
_cell.angle_beta   90.00
_cell.angle_gamma   90.00
#
_symmetry.space_group_name_H-M   'P 1'
#
loop_
_entity.id
_entity.type
_entity.pdbx_description
1 polymer ?
#
loop_
_entity_poly.entity_id
_entity_poly.type
_entity_poly.pdbx_seq_one_letter_code
_entity_poly.pdbx_strand_id
1 'polypeptide(L)'
;MPQITTDALYDLLKQQVREMGPAGLLEHTEDFSHLDSSEFFEVGECRWYAYRLALTFWYRNARTRPMTAGEAAAALYLSDWGRTAARGRPGPRQVARHIRDGAARLPVAALVRLGRGTVADLARVPDPAGSGRWLYRQLMPDRARARACFDLIRGPLPVPLPMIVRTDSGAYALGATPPPEPGNRWARPLRAQW
;
A
#
# COMPACT_ATOMS: atom_id res chain seq x y z
N MET A 1 -19.34 -4.17 -0.16
CA MET A 1 -19.16 -5.03 -1.36
C MET A 1 -17.98 -5.97 -1.15
N PRO A 2 -17.94 -7.15 -1.79
CA PRO A 2 -16.74 -7.98 -1.81
C PRO A 2 -15.56 -7.15 -2.31
N GLN A 3 -14.43 -7.23 -1.61
CA GLN A 3 -13.25 -6.41 -1.89
C GLN A 3 -12.62 -6.89 -3.20
N ILE A 4 -12.92 -6.23 -4.31
CA ILE A 4 -12.41 -6.62 -5.63
C ILE A 4 -10.88 -6.49 -5.63
N THR A 5 -10.20 -7.57 -6.00
CA THR A 5 -8.74 -7.61 -6.11
C THR A 5 -8.30 -6.78 -7.31
N THR A 6 -7.07 -6.26 -7.27
CA THR A 6 -6.53 -5.47 -8.38
C THR A 6 -6.41 -6.32 -9.65
N ASP A 7 -6.02 -7.59 -9.53
CA ASP A 7 -6.04 -8.55 -10.66
C ASP A 7 -7.44 -8.71 -11.27
N ALA A 8 -8.49 -8.87 -10.46
CA ALA A 8 -9.86 -9.00 -10.96
C ALA A 8 -10.33 -7.71 -11.65
N LEU A 9 -9.96 -6.54 -11.13
CA LEU A 9 -10.24 -5.25 -11.79
C LEU A 9 -9.52 -5.14 -13.14
N TYR A 10 -8.28 -5.61 -13.22
CA TYR A 10 -7.52 -5.58 -14.47
C TYR A 10 -8.07 -6.57 -15.50
N ASP A 11 -8.48 -7.76 -15.07
CA ASP A 11 -9.14 -8.74 -15.92
C ASP A 11 -10.47 -8.21 -16.48
N LEU A 12 -11.28 -7.57 -15.62
CA LEU A 12 -12.50 -6.90 -16.04
C LEU A 12 -12.22 -5.81 -17.08
N LEU A 13 -11.23 -4.93 -16.83
CA LEU A 13 -10.85 -3.88 -17.78
C LEU A 13 -10.42 -4.48 -19.13
N LYS A 14 -9.60 -5.54 -19.14
CA LYS A 14 -9.19 -6.21 -20.38
C LYS A 14 -10.39 -6.79 -21.13
N GLN A 15 -11.34 -7.40 -20.42
CA GLN A 15 -12.54 -7.93 -21.04
C GLN A 15 -13.37 -6.81 -21.69
N GLN A 16 -13.59 -5.71 -20.98
CA GLN A 16 -14.34 -4.56 -21.50
C GLN A 16 -13.65 -3.91 -22.71
N VAL A 17 -12.32 -3.79 -22.70
CA VAL A 17 -11.54 -3.33 -23.86
C VAL A 17 -11.71 -4.26 -25.07
N ARG A 18 -11.82 -5.58 -24.87
CA ARG A 18 -12.06 -6.54 -25.96
C ARG A 18 -13.47 -6.46 -26.52
N GLU A 19 -14.45 -6.22 -25.66
CA GLU A 19 -15.87 -6.18 -26.03
C GLU A 19 -16.24 -4.87 -26.76
N MET A 20 -15.83 -3.71 -26.21
CA MET A 20 -16.23 -2.39 -26.72
C MET A 20 -15.15 -1.67 -27.52
N GLY A 21 -13.89 -2.13 -27.42
CA GLY A 21 -12.74 -1.41 -27.95
C GLY A 21 -12.38 -0.16 -27.12
N PRO A 22 -11.19 0.43 -27.34
CA PRO A 22 -10.77 1.66 -26.66
C PRO A 22 -11.69 2.86 -26.95
N ALA A 23 -12.23 2.95 -28.17
CA ALA A 23 -13.13 4.04 -28.56
C ALA A 23 -14.49 3.95 -27.84
N GLY A 24 -15.11 2.77 -27.78
CA GLY A 24 -16.37 2.58 -27.06
C GLY A 24 -16.27 2.85 -25.57
N LEU A 25 -15.11 2.58 -24.95
CA LEU A 25 -14.84 2.97 -23.57
C LEU A 25 -14.78 4.49 -23.37
N LEU A 26 -14.23 5.23 -24.34
CA LEU A 26 -14.17 6.69 -24.27
C LEU A 26 -15.55 7.32 -24.41
N GLU A 27 -16.39 6.78 -25.30
CA GLU A 27 -17.78 7.23 -25.48
C GLU A 27 -18.57 7.18 -24.17
N HIS A 28 -18.43 6.10 -23.41
CA HIS A 28 -19.08 5.96 -22.11
C HIS A 28 -18.38 6.72 -20.96
N THR A 29 -17.18 7.24 -21.17
CA THR A 29 -16.47 7.95 -20.10
C THR A 29 -17.18 9.24 -19.72
N GLU A 30 -17.78 9.96 -20.70
CA GLU A 30 -18.55 11.16 -20.41
C GLU A 30 -19.78 10.85 -19.55
N ASP A 31 -20.53 9.80 -19.87
CA ASP A 31 -21.71 9.34 -19.12
C ASP A 31 -21.43 9.18 -17.61
N PHE A 32 -20.29 8.57 -17.27
CA PHE A 32 -19.90 8.34 -15.87
C PHE A 32 -19.17 9.52 -15.22
N SER A 33 -18.60 10.43 -16.00
CA SER A 33 -17.80 11.55 -15.48
C SER A 33 -18.64 12.58 -14.72
N HIS A 34 -19.93 12.69 -15.05
CA HIS A 34 -20.87 13.64 -14.47
C HIS A 34 -21.57 13.14 -13.21
N LEU A 35 -21.42 11.86 -12.86
CA LEU A 35 -22.05 11.30 -11.67
C LEU A 35 -21.42 11.88 -10.39
N ASP A 36 -22.27 12.44 -9.53
CA ASP A 36 -21.83 12.93 -8.23
C ASP A 36 -21.69 11.78 -7.22
N SER A 37 -20.54 11.72 -6.56
CA SER A 37 -20.29 10.82 -5.44
C SER A 37 -21.16 11.07 -4.20
N SER A 38 -21.78 12.25 -4.09
CA SER A 38 -22.74 12.55 -3.01
C SER A 38 -24.09 11.86 -3.23
N GLU A 39 -24.47 11.65 -4.50
CA GLU A 39 -25.72 11.00 -4.92
C GLU A 39 -25.51 9.49 -5.12
N PHE A 40 -24.37 9.10 -5.71
CA PHE A 40 -24.01 7.72 -6.03
C PHE A 40 -22.72 7.33 -5.29
N PHE A 41 -22.84 6.66 -4.15
CA PHE A 41 -21.69 6.27 -3.33
C PHE A 41 -20.72 5.33 -4.08
N GLU A 42 -21.23 4.57 -5.06
CA GLU A 42 -20.47 3.69 -5.94
C GLU A 42 -19.41 4.45 -6.74
N VAL A 43 -19.64 5.72 -7.07
CA VAL A 43 -18.67 6.57 -7.76
C VAL A 43 -17.38 6.71 -6.93
N GLY A 44 -17.50 6.79 -5.60
CA GLY A 44 -16.35 6.81 -4.69
C GLY A 44 -15.53 5.53 -4.77
N GLU A 45 -16.18 4.38 -4.77
CA GLU A 45 -15.54 3.06 -4.91
C GLU A 45 -14.91 2.88 -6.30
N CYS A 46 -15.59 3.29 -7.37
CA CYS A 46 -15.06 3.26 -8.73
C CYS A 46 -13.82 4.14 -8.88
N ARG A 47 -13.82 5.36 -8.32
CA ARG A 47 -12.65 6.24 -8.29
C ARG A 47 -11.48 5.59 -7.54
N TRP A 48 -11.76 4.90 -6.44
CA TRP A 48 -10.77 4.14 -5.68
C TRP A 48 -10.18 2.97 -6.49
N TYR A 49 -11.02 2.20 -7.19
CA TYR A 49 -10.58 1.10 -8.04
C TYR A 49 -9.75 1.59 -9.23
N ALA A 50 -10.18 2.66 -9.89
CA ALA A 50 -9.42 3.31 -10.96
C ALA A 50 -8.07 3.81 -10.45
N TYR A 51 -8.04 4.46 -9.28
CA TYR A 51 -6.80 4.90 -8.65
C TYR A 51 -5.84 3.73 -8.36
N ARG A 52 -6.33 2.62 -7.81
CA ARG A 52 -5.54 1.41 -7.59
C ARG A 52 -4.96 0.82 -8.88
N LEU A 53 -5.75 0.76 -9.96
CA LEU A 53 -5.28 0.31 -11.27
C LEU A 53 -4.20 1.23 -11.83
N ALA A 54 -4.40 2.55 -11.73
CA ALA A 54 -3.42 3.54 -12.19
C ALA A 54 -2.09 3.40 -11.45
N LEU A 55 -2.11 3.19 -10.13
CA LEU A 55 -0.89 2.91 -9.37
C LEU A 55 -0.24 1.60 -9.80
N THR A 56 -1.03 0.56 -10.05
CA THR A 56 -0.52 -0.76 -10.44
C THR A 56 0.38 -0.70 -11.66
N PHE A 57 0.02 0.13 -12.64
CA PHE A 57 0.77 0.33 -13.89
C PHE A 57 1.60 1.63 -13.92
N TRP A 58 1.93 2.21 -12.77
CA TRP A 58 2.64 3.49 -12.66
C TRP A 58 4.05 3.47 -13.29
N TYR A 59 4.72 2.32 -13.25
CA TYR A 59 6.07 2.16 -13.80
C TYR A 59 6.03 1.26 -15.03
N ARG A 60 6.85 1.59 -16.03
CA ARG A 60 7.05 0.75 -17.21
C ARG A 60 7.67 -0.59 -16.79
N ASN A 61 7.15 -1.69 -17.32
CA ASN A 61 7.65 -3.07 -17.12
C ASN A 61 7.72 -3.48 -15.64
N ALA A 62 6.79 -2.98 -14.84
CA ALA A 62 6.66 -3.32 -13.44
C ALA A 62 5.22 -3.18 -12.98
N ARG A 63 4.85 -3.99 -11.99
CA ARG A 63 3.65 -3.77 -11.20
C ARG A 63 3.99 -3.06 -9.92
N THR A 64 3.10 -2.19 -9.44
CA THR A 64 3.28 -1.57 -8.14
C THR A 64 2.06 -1.64 -7.26
N ARG A 65 2.27 -1.31 -5.99
CA ARG A 65 1.20 -1.15 -5.04
C ARG A 65 1.63 -0.24 -3.91
N PRO A 66 0.67 0.37 -3.18
CA PRO A 66 0.97 0.99 -1.91
C PRO A 66 1.66 0.00 -0.96
N MET A 67 2.58 0.51 -0.14
CA MET A 67 3.14 -0.22 0.97
C MET A 67 2.04 -0.58 1.98
N THR A 68 2.07 -1.81 2.48
CA THR A 68 1.11 -2.24 3.51
C THR A 68 1.42 -1.59 4.85
N ALA A 69 0.43 -1.58 5.75
CA ALA A 69 0.64 -1.10 7.12
C ALA A 69 1.76 -1.89 7.84
N GLY A 70 1.89 -3.20 7.57
CA GLY A 70 2.94 -4.03 8.15
C GLY A 70 4.33 -3.70 7.64
N GLU A 71 4.47 -3.47 6.32
CA GLU A 71 5.75 -3.05 5.71
C GLU A 71 6.18 -1.67 6.23
N ALA A 72 5.26 -0.72 6.28
CA ALA A 72 5.54 0.61 6.82
C ALA A 72 5.91 0.56 8.31
N ALA A 73 5.22 -0.26 9.11
CA ALA A 73 5.53 -0.45 10.51
C ALA A 73 6.88 -1.13 10.74
N ALA A 74 7.22 -2.12 9.92
CA ALA A 74 8.51 -2.79 9.96
C ALA A 74 9.66 -1.84 9.58
N ALA A 75 9.49 -1.06 8.51
CA ALA A 75 10.45 -0.03 8.13
C ALA A 75 10.62 1.01 9.26
N LEU A 76 9.52 1.51 9.82
CA LEU A 76 9.57 2.45 10.95
C LEU A 76 10.29 1.85 12.17
N TYR A 77 10.03 0.59 12.49
CA TYR A 77 10.69 -0.12 13.58
C TYR A 77 12.21 -0.15 13.39
N LEU A 78 12.67 -0.47 12.18
CA LEU A 78 14.09 -0.59 11.86
C LEU A 78 14.82 0.75 11.75
N SER A 79 14.07 1.85 11.68
CA SER A 79 14.63 3.20 11.69
C SER A 79 15.08 3.64 13.08
N ASP A 80 15.58 4.87 13.18
CA ASP A 80 15.94 5.50 14.46
C ASP A 80 14.75 6.21 15.14
N TRP A 81 13.53 5.98 14.63
CA TRP A 81 12.29 6.42 15.26
C TRP A 81 12.22 6.04 16.74
N GLY A 82 11.81 6.99 17.58
CA GLY A 82 11.78 6.85 19.04
C GLY A 82 13.11 7.12 19.76
N ARG A 83 14.27 6.97 19.09
CA ARG A 83 15.57 7.42 19.63
C ARG A 83 15.83 8.90 19.35
N THR A 84 15.40 9.39 18.19
CA THR A 84 15.56 10.79 17.76
C THR A 84 14.22 11.55 17.71
N ALA A 85 13.11 10.92 18.08
CA ALA A 85 11.82 11.59 18.11
C ALA A 85 11.85 12.65 19.22
N ALA A 86 11.84 13.93 18.84
CA ALA A 86 11.69 15.03 19.78
C ALA A 86 10.42 14.80 20.63
N ARG A 87 10.46 15.20 21.92
CA ARG A 87 9.29 15.14 22.80
C ARG A 87 8.14 15.92 22.13
N GLY A 88 7.10 15.23 21.67
CA GLY A 88 5.96 15.81 20.97
C GLY A 88 5.20 14.83 20.07
N ARG A 89 4.08 15.28 19.49
CA ARG A 89 3.34 14.50 18.48
C ARG A 89 4.07 14.59 17.13
N PRO A 90 4.42 13.47 16.47
CA PRO A 90 5.10 13.52 15.18
C PRO A 90 4.23 14.06 14.06
N GLY A 91 4.84 14.83 13.17
CA GLY A 91 4.24 15.19 11.88
C GLY A 91 4.30 14.04 10.87
N PRO A 92 3.38 13.97 9.90
CA PRO A 92 3.30 12.87 8.93
C PRO A 92 4.56 12.74 8.06
N ARG A 93 5.17 13.86 7.68
CA ARG A 93 6.41 13.88 6.87
C ARG A 93 7.62 13.35 7.65
N GLN A 94 7.68 13.60 8.95
CA GLN A 94 8.75 13.08 9.81
C GLN A 94 8.66 11.54 9.89
N VAL A 95 7.46 11.01 10.12
CA VAL A 95 7.23 9.56 10.12
C VAL A 95 7.58 8.96 8.76
N ALA A 96 7.15 9.58 7.66
CA ALA A 96 7.46 9.11 6.31
C ALA A 96 8.97 9.08 6.00
N ARG A 97 9.74 10.06 6.49
CA ARG A 97 11.20 10.06 6.37
C ARG A 97 11.80 8.85 7.08
N HIS A 98 11.42 8.61 8.33
CA HIS A 98 11.91 7.45 9.08
C HIS A 98 11.52 6.12 8.45
N ILE A 99 10.34 6.03 7.85
CA ILE A 99 9.94 4.85 7.06
C ILE A 99 10.89 4.65 5.88
N ARG A 100 11.22 5.70 5.12
CA ARG A 100 12.19 5.58 4.01
C ARG A 100 13.57 5.16 4.50
N ASP A 101 14.06 5.78 5.57
CA ASP A 101 15.37 5.47 6.15
C ASP A 101 15.44 4.01 6.63
N GLY A 102 14.38 3.52 7.28
CA GLY A 102 14.31 2.14 7.73
C GLY A 102 14.10 1.14 6.58
N ALA A 103 13.32 1.50 5.56
CA ALA A 103 13.15 0.67 4.37
C ALA A 103 14.46 0.50 3.59
N ALA A 104 15.34 1.50 3.61
CA ALA A 104 16.65 1.44 2.97
C ALA A 104 17.67 0.52 3.69
N ARG A 105 17.39 0.09 4.94
CA ARG A 105 18.28 -0.78 5.71
C ARG A 105 18.23 -2.25 5.30
N LEU A 106 17.26 -2.64 4.46
CA LEU A 106 17.05 -4.03 4.05
C LEU A 106 16.73 -4.11 2.55
N PRO A 107 17.03 -5.24 1.90
CA PRO A 107 16.45 -5.55 0.60
C PRO A 107 14.92 -5.48 0.66
N VAL A 108 14.28 -4.88 -0.35
CA VAL A 108 12.81 -4.68 -0.36
C VAL A 108 12.05 -6.01 -0.27
N ALA A 109 12.58 -7.08 -0.85
CA ALA A 109 12.01 -8.43 -0.72
C ALA A 109 11.95 -8.89 0.76
N ALA A 110 12.98 -8.56 1.56
CA ALA A 110 13.00 -8.86 2.99
C ALA A 110 11.99 -7.98 3.75
N LEU A 111 11.86 -6.71 3.38
CA LEU A 111 10.83 -5.82 3.95
C LEU A 111 9.41 -6.34 3.70
N VAL A 112 9.12 -6.82 2.48
CA VAL A 112 7.81 -7.42 2.14
C VAL A 112 7.53 -8.64 3.02
N ARG A 113 8.51 -9.54 3.20
CA ARG A 113 8.38 -10.71 4.09
C ARG A 113 8.18 -10.31 5.53
N LEU A 114 8.96 -9.34 6.00
CA LEU A 114 8.88 -8.81 7.36
C LEU A 114 7.50 -8.20 7.62
N GLY A 115 6.98 -7.41 6.68
CA GLY A 115 5.65 -6.82 6.76
C GLY A 115 4.54 -7.86 6.86
N ARG A 116 4.61 -8.99 6.13
CA ARG A 116 3.66 -10.11 6.30
C ARG A 116 3.71 -10.68 7.71
N GLY A 117 4.91 -10.90 8.25
CA GLY A 117 5.10 -11.34 9.63
C GLY A 117 4.49 -10.37 10.66
N THR A 118 4.70 -9.06 10.45
CA THR A 118 4.14 -7.99 11.29
C THR A 118 2.61 -8.01 11.29
N VAL A 119 1.96 -8.06 10.11
CA VAL A 119 0.49 -8.10 10.05
C VAL A 119 -0.05 -9.40 10.65
N ALA A 120 0.62 -10.54 10.42
CA ALA A 120 0.19 -11.81 10.98
C ALA A 120 0.25 -11.85 12.50
N ASP A 121 1.27 -11.24 13.09
CA ASP A 121 1.39 -11.18 14.53
C ASP A 121 0.50 -10.11 15.17
N LEU A 122 0.46 -8.90 14.62
CA LEU A 122 -0.15 -7.73 15.27
C LEU A 122 -1.60 -7.47 14.85
N ALA A 123 -1.98 -7.83 13.62
CA ALA A 123 -3.34 -7.69 13.12
C ALA A 123 -4.06 -9.04 12.95
N ARG A 124 -3.42 -10.15 13.33
CA ARG A 124 -3.97 -11.52 13.28
C ARG A 124 -4.47 -11.93 11.89
N VAL A 125 -3.86 -11.40 10.83
CA VAL A 125 -4.16 -11.81 9.45
C VAL A 125 -3.27 -13.00 9.10
N PRO A 126 -3.81 -14.16 8.69
CA PRO A 126 -2.99 -15.32 8.38
C PRO A 126 -1.89 -15.00 7.36
N ASP A 127 -0.65 -15.46 7.63
CA ASP A 127 0.43 -15.52 6.64
C ASP A 127 0.42 -16.93 6.03
N PRO A 128 -0.26 -17.15 4.89
CA PRO A 128 -0.44 -18.48 4.33
C PRO A 128 0.90 -19.15 3.96
N ALA A 129 1.95 -18.37 3.74
CA ALA A 129 3.27 -18.91 3.41
C ALA A 129 4.16 -19.14 4.64
N GLY A 130 3.77 -18.66 5.84
CA GLY A 130 4.62 -18.64 7.04
C GLY A 130 5.98 -17.93 6.86
N SER A 131 6.17 -17.29 5.70
CA SER A 131 7.47 -16.93 5.12
C SER A 131 8.15 -15.77 5.84
N GLY A 132 7.38 -15.00 6.62
CA GLY A 132 7.83 -13.82 7.35
C GLY A 132 8.04 -14.04 8.86
N ARG A 133 7.53 -15.13 9.44
CA ARG A 133 7.42 -15.27 10.91
C ARG A 133 8.78 -15.36 11.61
N TRP A 134 9.71 -16.14 11.05
CA TRP A 134 11.06 -16.27 11.63
C TRP A 134 11.83 -14.95 11.52
N LEU A 135 11.78 -14.31 10.34
CA LEU A 135 12.48 -13.05 10.07
C LEU A 135 11.94 -11.92 10.95
N TYR A 136 10.62 -11.87 11.16
CA TYR A 136 9.97 -10.96 12.09
C TYR A 136 10.48 -11.14 13.51
N ARG A 137 10.54 -12.37 14.02
CA ARG A 137 11.05 -12.62 15.38
C ARG A 137 12.52 -12.23 15.54
N GLN A 138 13.32 -12.41 14.49
CA GLN A 138 14.75 -12.12 14.53
C GLN A 138 15.06 -10.63 14.41
N LEU A 139 14.38 -9.91 13.49
CA LEU A 139 14.65 -8.50 13.22
C LEU A 139 13.81 -7.54 14.05
N MET A 140 12.70 -8.00 14.62
CA MET A 140 11.79 -7.20 15.44
C MET A 140 11.50 -7.88 16.80
N PRO A 141 12.53 -8.13 17.64
CA PRO A 141 12.37 -8.86 18.89
C PRO A 141 11.53 -8.09 19.94
N ASP A 142 11.58 -6.76 19.92
CA ASP A 142 10.78 -5.92 20.81
C ASP A 142 9.33 -5.78 20.28
N ARG A 143 8.44 -6.61 20.83
CA ARG A 143 7.02 -6.61 20.47
C ARG A 143 6.31 -5.31 20.83
N ALA A 144 6.69 -4.66 21.93
CA ALA A 144 6.03 -3.42 22.36
C ALA A 144 6.33 -2.28 21.37
N ARG A 145 7.59 -2.15 20.96
CA ARG A 145 7.99 -1.20 19.91
C ARG A 145 7.37 -1.55 18.56
N ALA A 146 7.33 -2.83 18.18
CA ALA A 146 6.66 -3.28 16.95
C ALA A 146 5.18 -2.87 16.93
N ARG A 147 4.48 -3.07 18.07
CA ARG A 147 3.09 -2.66 18.24
C ARG A 147 2.93 -1.14 18.15
N ALA A 148 3.76 -0.37 18.85
CA ALA A 148 3.71 1.09 18.81
C ALA A 148 3.91 1.65 17.39
N CYS A 149 4.86 1.09 16.63
CA CYS A 149 5.08 1.47 15.24
C CYS A 149 3.86 1.13 14.38
N PHE A 150 3.30 -0.08 14.55
CA PHE A 150 2.12 -0.51 13.80
C PHE A 150 0.89 0.35 14.10
N ASP A 151 0.63 0.66 15.37
CA ASP A 151 -0.50 1.50 15.78
C ASP A 151 -0.33 2.94 15.28
N LEU A 152 0.90 3.48 15.25
CA LEU A 152 1.17 4.79 14.64
C LEU A 152 0.80 4.80 13.15
N ILE A 153 1.20 3.76 12.41
CA ILE A 153 0.87 3.64 10.98
C ILE A 153 -0.63 3.42 10.77
N ARG A 154 -1.32 2.69 11.64
CA ARG A 154 -2.77 2.45 11.55
C ARG A 154 -3.62 3.63 12.03
N GLY A 155 -3.02 4.54 12.79
CA GLY A 155 -3.69 5.71 13.34
C GLY A 155 -4.16 6.72 12.27
N PRO A 156 -4.79 7.81 12.69
CA PRO A 156 -5.40 8.78 11.78
C PRO A 156 -4.36 9.65 11.03
N LEU A 157 -3.08 9.58 11.40
CA LEU A 157 -2.02 10.37 10.78
C LEU A 157 -1.89 10.03 9.28
N PRO A 158 -2.06 11.00 8.36
CA PRO A 158 -1.97 10.75 6.92
C PRO A 158 -0.51 10.66 6.48
N VAL A 159 0.14 9.54 6.81
CA VAL A 159 1.56 9.31 6.49
C VAL A 159 1.71 8.97 5.01
N PRO A 160 2.47 9.77 4.22
CA PRO A 160 2.76 9.45 2.83
C PRO A 160 3.69 8.25 2.75
N LEU A 161 3.23 7.15 2.14
CA LEU A 161 3.99 5.91 2.01
C LEU A 161 4.52 5.73 0.58
N PRO A 162 5.77 5.28 0.39
CA PRO A 162 6.25 4.87 -0.92
C PRO A 162 5.53 3.61 -1.41
N MET A 163 5.52 3.40 -2.73
CA MET A 163 5.05 2.16 -3.34
C MET A 163 6.09 1.05 -3.24
N ILE A 164 5.64 -0.20 -3.28
CA ILE A 164 6.49 -1.34 -3.56
C ILE A 164 6.36 -1.65 -5.05
N VAL A 165 7.49 -1.70 -5.74
CA VAL A 165 7.60 -2.03 -7.17
C VAL A 165 8.03 -3.50 -7.28
N ARG A 166 7.36 -4.26 -8.13
CA ARG A 166 7.78 -5.60 -8.56
C ARG A 166 8.00 -5.55 -10.07
N THR A 167 9.25 -5.63 -10.48
CA THR A 167 9.63 -5.68 -11.89
C THR A 167 9.17 -6.99 -12.53
N ASP A 168 9.12 -7.04 -13.85
CA ASP A 168 8.76 -8.25 -14.59
C ASP A 168 9.77 -9.40 -14.37
N SER A 169 11.02 -9.07 -14.01
CA SER A 169 12.03 -10.06 -13.59
C SER A 169 11.74 -10.70 -12.21
N GLY A 170 10.74 -10.20 -11.49
CA GLY A 170 10.40 -10.63 -10.13
C GLY A 170 11.14 -9.89 -9.01
N ALA A 171 12.10 -9.01 -9.34
CA ALA A 171 12.81 -8.20 -8.35
C ALA A 171 11.91 -7.14 -7.72
N TYR A 172 12.13 -6.88 -6.42
CA TYR A 172 11.43 -5.86 -5.65
C TYR A 172 12.27 -4.59 -5.47
N ALA A 173 11.64 -3.43 -5.63
CA ALA A 173 12.24 -2.13 -5.40
C ALA A 173 11.29 -1.18 -4.64
N LEU A 174 11.86 -0.13 -4.05
CA LEU A 174 11.09 0.92 -3.40
C LEU A 174 10.78 2.00 -4.44
N GLY A 175 9.50 2.29 -4.64
CA GLY A 175 9.02 3.28 -5.59
C GLY A 175 8.84 4.66 -4.98
N ALA A 176 8.30 5.55 -5.81
CA ALA A 176 7.86 6.88 -5.39
C ALA A 176 6.70 6.78 -4.41
N THR A 177 6.51 7.85 -3.64
CA THR A 177 5.26 8.08 -2.92
C THR A 177 4.24 8.57 -3.95
N PRO A 178 3.11 7.87 -4.13
CA PRO A 178 2.09 8.27 -5.09
C PRO A 178 1.41 9.57 -4.59
N PRO A 179 0.58 10.27 -5.38
CA PRO A 179 -0.31 11.29 -4.82
C PRO A 179 -1.27 10.68 -3.77
N PRO A 180 -1.95 11.47 -2.94
CA PRO A 180 -3.02 10.93 -2.09
C PRO A 180 -4.21 10.46 -2.95
N GLU A 181 -4.97 9.49 -2.45
CA GLU A 181 -6.18 8.99 -3.11
C GLU A 181 -7.28 10.08 -3.16
N PRO A 182 -8.31 9.92 -4.03
CA PRO A 182 -9.50 10.78 -4.00
C PRO A 182 -10.08 10.85 -2.57
N GLY A 183 -10.20 12.06 -2.01
CA GLY A 183 -10.53 12.26 -0.59
C GLY A 183 -9.32 12.47 0.34
N ASN A 184 -8.13 12.70 -0.21
CA ASN A 184 -6.88 13.04 0.49
C ASN A 184 -6.41 12.01 1.53
N ARG A 185 -6.69 10.73 1.26
CA ARG A 185 -6.32 9.61 2.13
C ARG A 185 -5.14 8.85 1.55
N TRP A 186 -4.34 8.26 2.44
CA TRP A 186 -3.22 7.42 2.06
C TRP A 186 -3.57 5.97 2.29
N ALA A 187 -3.56 5.19 1.21
CA ALA A 187 -3.74 3.76 1.22
C ALA A 187 -2.76 3.08 2.18
N ARG A 188 -3.28 2.39 3.20
CA ARG A 188 -2.50 1.63 4.18
C ARG A 188 -3.09 0.23 4.36
N PRO A 189 -3.14 -0.57 3.28
CA PRO A 189 -3.81 -1.86 3.31
C PRO A 189 -3.09 -2.82 4.26
N LEU A 190 -3.84 -3.74 4.87
CA LEU A 190 -3.26 -4.83 5.67
C LEU A 190 -2.73 -5.95 4.78
N ARG A 191 -3.26 -6.11 3.57
CA ARG A 191 -2.88 -7.14 2.61
C ARG A 191 -2.29 -6.50 1.37
N ALA A 192 -1.21 -7.06 0.88
CA ALA A 192 -0.66 -6.68 -0.41
C ALA A 192 -1.63 -7.11 -1.53
N GLN A 193 -1.84 -6.22 -2.50
CA GLN A 193 -2.62 -6.47 -3.72
C GLN A 193 -1.81 -5.91 -4.89
N TRP A 194 -1.63 -6.70 -5.95
CA TRP A 194 -0.80 -6.42 -7.13
C TRP A 194 -1.63 -6.30 -8.39
#